data_AF-A0A1F4CNF6-F1
#
_entry.id   AF-A0A1F4CNF6-F1
#
_cell.length_a   1.000
_cell.length_b   1.000
_cell.length_c   1.000
_cell.angle_alpha   90.00
_cell.angle_beta   90.00
_cell.angle_gamma   90.00
#
_symmetry.space_group_name_H-M   'P 1'
#
loop_
_entity.id
_entity.type
_entity.pdbx_description
1 polymer ?
#
loop_
_entity_poly.entity_id
_entity_poly.type
_entity_poly.pdbx_seq_one_letter_code
_entity_poly.pdbx_strand_id
1 'polypeptide(L)'
;MTLSLAFTAMASAQTLPPRSTDAAGVTVTVKPLGLTPGAKTWDFEITMETHTKPLEQDLARVSLLVDDGAKQYKPSAWKGDPPGGHHRKGVLQFAPVPGNPKSLELRITGVGAPEARVFAWKLR
;
A
#
# COMPACT_ATOMS: atom_id res chain seq x y z
N MET A 1 -8.17 11.85 -48.25
CA MET A 1 -7.69 10.74 -47.41
C MET A 1 -7.13 11.35 -46.13
N THR A 2 -7.97 11.56 -45.12
CA THR A 2 -7.54 12.14 -43.84
C THR A 2 -6.98 11.02 -42.97
N LEU A 3 -5.68 11.09 -42.73
CA LEU A 3 -4.94 10.19 -41.84
C LEU A 3 -5.33 10.54 -40.39
N SER A 4 -5.99 9.62 -39.68
CA SER A 4 -6.23 9.77 -38.25
C SER A 4 -4.99 9.32 -37.49
N LEU A 5 -4.30 10.25 -36.81
CA LEU A 5 -3.28 9.92 -35.84
C LEU A 5 -3.95 9.46 -34.54
N ALA A 6 -3.82 8.17 -34.23
CA ALA A 6 -4.11 7.65 -32.90
C ALA A 6 -2.96 8.07 -31.96
N PHE A 7 -3.21 9.05 -31.09
CA PHE A 7 -2.31 9.32 -29.96
C PHE A 7 -2.57 8.28 -28.87
N THR A 8 -1.72 7.25 -28.83
CA THR A 8 -1.63 6.40 -27.64
C THR A 8 -0.78 7.16 -26.62
N ALA A 9 -1.43 7.90 -25.72
CA ALA A 9 -0.73 8.46 -24.57
C ALA A 9 -0.31 7.29 -23.66
N MET A 10 0.98 6.95 -23.68
CA MET A 10 1.54 6.10 -22.64
C MET A 10 1.47 6.88 -21.33
N ALA A 11 0.52 6.52 -20.46
CA ALA A 11 0.45 7.08 -19.11
C ALA A 11 1.73 6.69 -18.38
N SER A 12 2.63 7.65 -18.16
CA SER A 12 3.79 7.47 -17.29
C SER A 12 3.30 6.96 -15.93
N ALA A 13 3.92 5.89 -15.44
CA ALA A 13 3.68 5.40 -14.09
C ALA A 13 3.96 6.55 -13.11
N GLN A 14 2.92 7.05 -12.44
CA GLN A 14 3.10 8.09 -11.42
C GLN A 14 3.87 7.46 -10.24
N THR A 15 5.09 7.92 -10.01
CA THR A 15 5.84 7.53 -8.82
C THR A 15 5.26 8.25 -7.62
N LEU A 16 4.55 7.51 -6.76
CA LEU A 16 3.96 8.04 -5.53
C LEU A 16 4.99 8.11 -4.40
N PRO A 17 4.99 9.16 -3.58
CA PRO A 17 5.92 9.28 -2.47
C PRO A 17 5.61 8.25 -1.37
N PRO A 18 6.62 7.78 -0.61
CA PRO A 18 6.38 6.99 0.58
C PRO A 18 5.66 7.83 1.65
N ARG A 19 4.97 7.14 2.57
CA ARG A 19 4.30 7.73 3.73
C ARG A 19 4.77 7.01 4.99
N SER A 20 5.03 7.77 6.06
CA SER A 20 5.45 7.22 7.35
C SER A 20 4.51 7.65 8.46
N THR A 21 4.42 6.83 9.50
CA THR A 21 3.76 7.14 10.77
C THR A 21 4.60 6.64 11.93
N ASP A 22 4.61 7.41 13.00
CA ASP A 22 5.26 7.08 14.26
C ASP A 22 4.22 7.07 15.37
N ALA A 23 4.04 5.93 16.02
CA ALA A 23 3.11 5.79 17.13
C ALA A 23 3.59 4.70 18.09
N ALA A 24 3.49 4.97 19.39
CA ALA A 24 3.87 4.03 20.47
C ALA A 24 5.30 3.44 20.32
N GLY A 25 6.24 4.21 19.79
CA GLY A 25 7.63 3.77 19.58
C GLY A 25 7.78 2.76 18.44
N VAL A 26 6.84 2.73 17.50
CA VAL A 26 6.90 1.94 16.26
C VAL A 26 6.77 2.88 15.06
N THR A 27 7.77 2.87 14.19
CA THR A 27 7.81 3.57 12.92
C THR A 27 7.37 2.62 11.82
N VAL A 28 6.42 3.07 10.98
CA VAL A 28 5.95 2.30 9.82
C VAL A 28 6.01 3.20 8.60
N THR A 29 6.83 2.81 7.62
CA THR A 29 6.91 3.46 6.31
C THR A 29 6.31 2.56 5.24
N VAL A 30 5.49 3.14 4.37
CA VAL A 30 4.84 2.47 3.25
C VAL A 30 5.18 3.20 1.95
N LYS A 31 5.66 2.45 0.96
CA LYS A 31 5.99 2.95 -0.38
C LYS A 31 5.18 2.18 -1.43
N PRO A 32 4.29 2.86 -2.19
CA PRO A 32 3.63 2.23 -3.32
C PRO A 32 4.64 1.82 -4.40
N LEU A 33 4.51 0.60 -4.90
CA LEU A 33 5.31 0.04 -5.99
C LEU A 33 4.38 -0.19 -7.19
N GLY A 34 4.45 0.72 -8.17
CA GLY A 34 3.83 0.50 -9.48
C GLY A 34 2.31 0.32 -9.46
N LEU A 35 1.57 1.32 -8.96
CA LEU A 35 0.10 1.38 -9.07
C LEU A 35 -0.32 1.82 -10.48
N THR A 36 0.04 1.03 -11.49
CA THR A 36 -0.17 1.38 -12.89
C THR A 36 -1.40 0.67 -13.49
N PRO A 37 -2.08 1.30 -14.46
CA PRO A 37 -3.09 0.62 -15.25
C PRO A 37 -2.51 -0.63 -15.92
N GLY A 38 -3.21 -1.76 -15.83
CA GLY A 38 -2.79 -3.04 -16.42
C GLY A 38 -1.76 -3.84 -15.61
N ALA A 39 -1.30 -3.32 -14.45
CA ALA A 39 -0.51 -4.12 -13.52
C ALA A 39 -1.30 -5.37 -13.06
N LYS A 40 -0.60 -6.51 -12.91
CA LYS A 40 -1.22 -7.75 -12.40
C LYS A 40 -1.49 -7.70 -10.90
N THR A 41 -0.67 -6.96 -10.17
CA THR A 41 -0.79 -6.74 -8.72
C THR A 41 -0.48 -5.27 -8.43
N TRP A 42 -1.04 -4.78 -7.33
CA TRP A 42 -0.68 -3.51 -6.73
C TRP A 42 0.08 -3.78 -5.45
N ASP A 43 1.31 -3.28 -5.40
CA ASP A 43 2.28 -3.68 -4.41
C ASP A 43 2.66 -2.49 -3.53
N PHE A 44 2.88 -2.74 -2.24
CA PHE A 44 3.31 -1.75 -1.27
C PHE A 44 4.50 -2.30 -0.50
N GLU A 45 5.68 -1.69 -0.63
CA GLU A 45 6.81 -1.98 0.23
C GLU A 45 6.54 -1.37 1.61
N ILE A 46 6.64 -2.18 2.65
CA ILE A 46 6.42 -1.78 4.04
C ILE A 46 7.68 -2.08 4.83
N THR A 47 8.16 -1.08 5.57
CA THR A 47 9.21 -1.23 6.59
C THR A 47 8.65 -0.83 7.94
N MET A 48 8.87 -1.66 8.95
CA MET A 48 8.48 -1.45 10.33
C MET A 48 9.70 -1.60 11.22
N GLU A 49 9.86 -0.69 12.16
CA GLU A 49 10.95 -0.72 13.13
C GLU A 49 10.48 -0.25 14.50
N THR A 50 11.04 -0.86 15.53
CA THR A 50 10.73 -0.53 16.92
C THR A 50 11.85 -0.94 17.86
N HIS A 51 11.95 -0.24 18.98
CA HIS A 51 12.85 -0.58 20.09
C HIS A 51 12.07 -0.91 21.37
N THR A 52 10.76 -1.18 21.27
CA THR A 52 9.88 -1.38 22.44
C THR A 52 9.42 -2.83 22.59
N LYS A 53 8.57 -3.31 21.68
CA LYS A 53 7.97 -4.66 21.72
C LYS A 53 8.09 -5.35 20.36
N PRO A 54 8.08 -6.70 20.34
CA PRO A 54 8.03 -7.45 19.09
C PRO A 54 6.83 -7.12 18.20
N LEU A 55 7.03 -7.18 16.88
CA LEU A 55 6.04 -6.88 15.84
C LEU A 55 5.29 -8.13 15.38
N GLU A 56 4.25 -8.51 16.12
CA GLU A 56 3.53 -9.80 15.98
C GLU A 56 2.43 -9.84 14.91
N GLN A 57 2.11 -8.73 14.24
CA GLN A 57 0.94 -8.68 13.37
C GLN A 57 1.16 -9.48 12.06
N ASP A 58 0.16 -10.26 11.66
CA ASP A 58 0.06 -10.79 10.29
C ASP A 58 -0.48 -9.68 9.36
N LEU A 59 0.41 -9.06 8.59
CA LEU A 59 0.06 -7.93 7.74
C LEU A 59 -0.96 -8.27 6.65
N ALA A 60 -1.03 -9.52 6.19
CA ALA A 60 -2.06 -9.93 5.23
C ALA A 60 -3.46 -9.97 5.87
N ARG A 61 -3.55 -10.11 7.20
CA ARG A 61 -4.81 -10.16 7.95
C ARG A 61 -5.25 -8.83 8.54
N VAL A 62 -4.32 -7.96 8.91
CA VAL A 62 -4.63 -6.69 9.59
C VAL A 62 -4.67 -5.47 8.67
N SER A 63 -4.47 -5.67 7.36
CA SER A 63 -4.40 -4.58 6.38
C SER A 63 -5.60 -4.56 5.45
N LEU A 64 -5.98 -3.36 5.03
CA LEU A 64 -7.02 -3.11 4.03
C LEU A 64 -6.59 -1.97 3.11
N LEU A 65 -6.86 -2.10 1.82
CA LEU A 65 -6.81 -0.99 0.87
C LEU A 65 -8.23 -0.45 0.70
N VAL A 66 -8.39 0.87 0.70
CA VAL A 66 -9.68 1.55 0.58
C VAL A 66 -9.60 2.56 -0.57
N ASP A 67 -10.59 2.55 -1.46
CA ASP A 67 -10.69 3.52 -2.57
C ASP A 67 -11.51 4.77 -2.20
N ASP A 68 -11.58 5.74 -3.12
CA ASP A 68 -12.34 6.98 -2.96
C ASP A 68 -13.86 6.79 -2.92
N GLY A 69 -14.34 5.58 -3.23
CA GLY A 69 -15.74 5.14 -3.04
C GLY A 69 -15.98 4.42 -1.71
N ALA A 70 -14.99 4.43 -0.80
CA ALA A 70 -14.99 3.71 0.48
C ALA A 70 -15.09 2.18 0.37
N LYS A 71 -14.87 1.61 -0.82
CA LYS A 71 -14.82 0.15 -1.00
C LYS A 71 -13.50 -0.40 -0.50
N GLN A 72 -13.57 -1.55 0.17
CA GLN A 72 -12.43 -2.18 0.83
C GLN A 72 -11.94 -3.40 0.07
N TYR A 73 -10.62 -3.58 0.04
CA TYR A 73 -9.92 -4.67 -0.62
C TYR A 73 -8.94 -5.30 0.37
N LYS A 74 -8.94 -6.64 0.44
CA LYS A 74 -8.00 -7.40 1.25
C LYS A 74 -6.70 -7.67 0.48
N PRO A 75 -5.55 -7.74 1.16
CA PRO A 75 -4.31 -8.19 0.54
C PRO A 75 -4.46 -9.59 -0.03
N SER A 76 -3.78 -9.85 -1.15
CA SER A 76 -3.63 -11.20 -1.71
C SER A 76 -2.44 -11.94 -1.09
N ALA A 77 -1.40 -11.21 -0.65
CA ALA A 77 -0.22 -11.81 -0.01
C ALA A 77 0.60 -10.80 0.79
N TRP A 78 1.34 -11.29 1.78
CA TRP A 78 2.50 -10.62 2.38
C TRP A 78 3.77 -11.40 1.98
N LYS A 79 4.73 -10.72 1.36
CA LYS A 79 6.03 -11.27 0.97
C LYS A 79 7.14 -10.54 1.71
N GLY A 80 7.52 -11.04 2.88
CA GLY A 80 8.55 -10.43 3.70
C GLY A 80 8.67 -11.12 5.05
N ASP A 81 9.24 -10.40 6.02
CA ASP A 81 9.54 -10.97 7.33
C ASP A 81 8.26 -11.47 8.03
N PRO A 82 8.31 -12.67 8.64
CA PRO A 82 7.17 -13.24 9.38
C PRO A 82 6.86 -12.40 10.63
N PRO A 83 5.72 -12.63 11.30
CA PRO A 83 5.46 -12.09 12.63
C PRO A 83 6.62 -12.31 13.62
N GLY A 84 6.89 -11.28 14.44
CA GLY A 84 7.94 -11.28 15.46
C GLY A 84 9.08 -10.28 15.17
N GLY A 85 10.03 -10.19 16.10
CA GLY A 85 11.22 -9.34 15.96
C GLY A 85 10.95 -7.83 16.06
N HIS A 86 12.01 -7.03 15.86
CA HIS A 86 12.01 -5.57 16.07
C HIS A 86 12.12 -4.76 14.77
N HIS A 87 12.50 -5.41 13.68
CA HIS A 87 12.57 -4.83 12.34
C HIS A 87 11.92 -5.82 11.38
N ARG A 88 10.98 -5.33 10.58
CA ARG A 88 10.30 -6.14 9.56
C ARG A 88 10.21 -5.37 8.26
N LYS A 89 10.49 -6.04 7.15
CA LYS A 89 10.37 -5.51 5.80
C LYS A 89 9.67 -6.51 4.89
N GLY A 90 8.91 -6.00 3.93
CA GLY A 90 8.30 -6.84 2.90
C GLY A 90 7.42 -6.08 1.94
N VAL A 91 6.76 -6.83 1.07
CA VAL A 91 5.80 -6.32 0.10
C VAL A 91 4.42 -6.88 0.41
N LEU A 92 3.47 -5.98 0.65
CA LEU A 92 2.05 -6.28 0.76
C LEU A 92 1.41 -6.14 -0.62
N GLN A 93 0.82 -7.22 -1.13
CA GLN A 93 0.26 -7.28 -2.47
C GLN A 93 -1.26 -7.27 -2.43
N PHE A 94 -1.87 -6.59 -3.40
CA PHE A 94 -3.30 -6.56 -3.64
C PHE A 94 -3.60 -6.91 -5.10
N ALA A 95 -4.84 -7.37 -5.35
CA ALA A 95 -5.39 -7.28 -6.69
C ALA A 95 -5.53 -5.80 -7.10
N PRO A 96 -5.37 -5.45 -8.38
CA PRO A 96 -5.59 -4.08 -8.85
C PRO A 96 -6.99 -3.59 -8.52
N VAL A 97 -7.10 -2.33 -8.08
CA VAL A 97 -8.41 -1.73 -7.78
C VAL A 97 -9.11 -1.36 -9.10
N PRO A 98 -10.34 -1.84 -9.35
CA PRO A 98 -11.06 -1.54 -10.59
C PRO A 98 -11.52 -0.07 -10.62
N GLY A 99 -11.80 0.45 -11.82
CA GLY A 99 -12.48 1.75 -11.98
C GLY A 99 -11.59 3.00 -11.91
N ASN A 100 -10.26 2.85 -11.94
CA ASN A 100 -9.30 3.95 -11.94
C ASN A 100 -9.56 4.98 -10.80
N PRO A 101 -9.36 4.56 -9.54
CA PRO A 101 -9.70 5.38 -8.36
C PRO A 101 -8.95 6.72 -8.36
N LYS A 102 -9.51 7.74 -7.70
CA LYS A 102 -8.85 9.06 -7.57
C LYS A 102 -7.82 9.07 -6.43
N SER A 103 -8.09 8.31 -5.38
CA SER A 103 -7.21 8.18 -4.22
C SER A 103 -7.32 6.80 -3.61
N LEU A 104 -6.31 6.46 -2.81
CA LEU A 104 -6.29 5.24 -2.02
C LEU A 104 -5.83 5.52 -0.60
N GLU A 105 -6.34 4.72 0.32
CA GLU A 105 -5.83 4.59 1.67
C GLU A 105 -5.39 3.15 1.93
N LEU A 106 -4.15 2.95 2.39
CA LEU A 106 -3.76 1.71 3.06
C LEU A 106 -3.99 1.88 4.55
N ARG A 107 -4.76 0.98 5.15
CA ARG A 107 -5.04 0.93 6.59
C ARG A 107 -4.39 -0.31 7.19
N ILE A 108 -3.60 -0.15 8.25
CA ILE A 108 -2.92 -1.24 8.96
C ILE A 108 -3.28 -1.15 10.44
N THR A 109 -3.93 -2.17 10.97
CA THR A 109 -4.47 -2.15 12.34
C THR A 109 -3.56 -2.88 13.33
N GLY A 110 -3.46 -2.37 14.56
CA GLY A 110 -2.83 -3.10 15.66
C GLY A 110 -1.30 -3.06 15.68
N VAL A 111 -0.65 -2.24 14.83
CA VAL A 111 0.81 -2.11 14.80
C VAL A 111 1.24 -0.98 15.73
N GLY A 112 1.81 -1.34 16.89
CA GLY A 112 2.23 -0.42 17.94
C GLY A 112 1.08 0.11 18.82
N ALA A 113 -0.09 0.35 18.25
CA ALA A 113 -1.31 0.77 18.96
C ALA A 113 -2.54 0.00 18.42
N PRO A 114 -3.65 -0.11 19.19
CA PRO A 114 -4.87 -0.80 18.74
C PRO A 114 -5.52 -0.18 17.49
N GLU A 115 -5.38 1.14 17.31
CA GLU A 115 -5.99 1.88 16.21
C GLU A 115 -5.34 1.58 14.86
N ALA A 116 -6.09 1.87 13.79
CA ALA A 116 -5.57 1.75 12.43
C ALA A 116 -4.64 2.93 12.09
N ARG A 117 -3.45 2.61 11.57
CA ARG A 117 -2.60 3.56 10.85
C ARG A 117 -3.13 3.73 9.43
N VAL A 118 -3.23 4.96 8.95
CA VAL A 118 -3.77 5.29 7.63
C VAL A 118 -2.70 5.98 6.79
N PHE A 119 -2.44 5.44 5.61
CA PHE A 119 -1.50 5.98 4.63
C PHE A 119 -2.28 6.33 3.36
N ALA A 120 -2.30 7.61 2.97
CA ALA A 120 -3.15 8.09 1.89
C ALA A 120 -2.35 8.67 0.70
N TRP A 121 -2.82 8.38 -0.51
CA TRP A 121 -2.26 8.89 -1.76
C TRP A 121 -3.37 9.38 -2.69
N LYS A 122 -3.12 10.52 -3.34
CA LYS A 122 -3.87 10.94 -4.53
C LYS A 122 -3.19 10.34 -5.75
N LEU A 123 -3.97 9.73 -6.64
CA LEU A 123 -3.49 9.14 -7.89
C LEU A 123 -3.68 10.08 -9.09
N ARG A 124 -4.57 11.06 -8.96
CA ARG A 124 -4.92 12.07 -9.97
C ARG A 124 -5.68 13.24 -9.34
#